data_AF-A0A6B2DE19-F1
#
_entry.id   AF-A0A6B2DE19-F1
#
_cell.length_a   1.000
_cell.length_b   1.000
_cell.length_c   1.000
_cell.angle_alpha   90.00
_cell.angle_beta   90.00
_cell.angle_gamma   90.00
#
_symmetry.space_group_name_H-M   'P 1'
#
loop_
_entity.id
_entity.type
_entity.pdbx_description
1 polymer ?
#
loop_
_entity_poly.entity_id
_entity_poly.type
_entity_poly.pdbx_seq_one_letter_code
_entity_poly.pdbx_strand_id
1 'polypeptide(L)'
;MPKLWNETIETHRQAVRDATLDTTAALVAEHGLTSVTMSKIAEKTGIGRATLYKYFPDVESILSAWHERRISAHLHELATVRDRVADPAARLEQVLKAYALIHQERVRHHNEPYGAELAALLHPDEHVAHAQHHLREMFRELLEQAAAAGAVRDDIAAGELATYCLHALTAAGGLPSEPAAERLVEVTLAGLRPPDATHPANTAG
;
A
#
# COMPACT_ATOMS: atom_id res chain seq x y z
N MET A 1 18.17 34.31 -10.86
CA MET A 1 16.73 34.14 -11.18
C MET A 1 15.93 34.14 -9.88
N PRO A 2 14.72 34.72 -9.82
CA PRO A 2 13.96 34.89 -8.56
C PRO A 2 13.40 33.54 -8.04
N LYS A 3 13.43 33.32 -6.71
CA LYS A 3 12.96 32.07 -6.05
C LYS A 3 11.50 31.68 -6.41
N LEU A 4 10.61 32.66 -6.47
CA LEU A 4 9.19 32.47 -6.81
C LEU A 4 8.96 31.88 -8.21
N TRP A 5 9.84 32.21 -9.17
CA TRP A 5 9.75 31.69 -10.53
C TRP A 5 10.16 30.21 -10.59
N ASN A 6 11.17 29.82 -9.82
CA ASN A 6 11.61 28.43 -9.72
C ASN A 6 10.55 27.55 -9.04
N GLU A 7 9.90 28.04 -7.97
CA GLU A 7 8.78 27.34 -7.31
C GLU A 7 7.59 27.14 -8.26
N THR A 8 7.27 28.15 -9.08
CA THR A 8 6.19 28.06 -10.07
C THR A 8 6.52 27.06 -11.19
N ILE A 9 7.78 27.03 -11.65
CA ILE A 9 8.25 26.08 -12.66
C ILE A 9 8.26 24.65 -12.09
N GLU A 10 8.73 24.45 -10.87
CA GLU A 10 8.77 23.12 -10.26
C GLU A 10 7.37 22.59 -9.98
N THR A 11 6.47 23.45 -9.48
CA THR A 11 5.06 23.12 -9.28
C THR A 11 4.39 22.74 -10.59
N HIS A 12 4.66 23.48 -11.68
CA HIS A 12 4.15 23.13 -13.00
C HIS A 12 4.74 21.82 -13.52
N ARG A 13 6.04 21.57 -13.34
CA ARG A 13 6.68 20.30 -13.72
C ARG A 13 6.08 19.12 -12.97
N GLN A 14 5.83 19.27 -11.67
CA GLN A 14 5.22 18.25 -10.84
C GLN A 14 3.77 17.98 -11.27
N ALA A 15 2.98 19.02 -11.53
CA ALA A 15 1.60 18.87 -12.01
C ALA A 15 1.53 18.12 -13.35
N VAL A 16 2.45 18.42 -14.29
CA VAL A 16 2.56 17.69 -15.57
C VAL A 16 2.93 16.23 -15.35
N ARG A 17 3.89 15.97 -14.45
CA ARG A 17 4.29 14.60 -14.09
C ARG A 17 3.10 13.85 -13.52
N ASP A 18 2.41 14.41 -12.53
CA ASP A 18 1.27 13.77 -11.86
C ASP A 18 0.12 13.49 -12.83
N ALA A 19 -0.24 14.46 -13.68
CA ALA A 19 -1.24 14.27 -14.73
C ALA A 19 -0.87 13.14 -15.70
N THR A 20 0.42 13.00 -16.02
CA THR A 20 0.92 11.90 -16.88
C THR A 20 0.75 10.55 -16.20
N LEU A 21 1.10 10.45 -14.91
CA LEU A 21 0.96 9.22 -14.14
C LEU A 21 -0.51 8.79 -14.05
N ASP A 22 -1.39 9.70 -13.66
CA ASP A 22 -2.83 9.44 -13.47
C ASP A 22 -3.52 9.08 -14.79
N THR A 23 -3.22 9.82 -15.87
CA THR A 23 -3.79 9.54 -17.19
C THR A 23 -3.35 8.18 -17.72
N THR A 24 -2.09 7.80 -17.51
CA THR A 24 -1.57 6.52 -17.99
C THR A 24 -2.19 5.36 -17.24
N ALA A 25 -2.28 5.44 -15.91
CA ALA A 25 -2.96 4.43 -15.10
C ALA A 25 -4.43 4.25 -15.51
N ALA A 26 -5.16 5.35 -15.73
CA ALA A 26 -6.55 5.30 -16.20
C ALA A 26 -6.68 4.63 -17.58
N LEU A 27 -5.79 4.97 -18.52
CA LEU A 27 -5.78 4.37 -19.85
C LEU A 27 -5.48 2.86 -19.83
N VAL A 28 -4.57 2.42 -18.96
CA VAL A 28 -4.26 1.00 -18.78
C VAL A 28 -5.43 0.26 -18.15
N ALA A 29 -6.08 0.85 -17.15
CA ALA A 29 -7.27 0.26 -16.52
C ALA A 29 -8.45 0.11 -17.51
N GLU A 30 -8.62 1.07 -18.43
CA GLU A 30 -9.73 1.06 -19.40
C GLU A 30 -9.46 0.15 -20.61
N HIS A 31 -8.23 0.10 -21.12
CA HIS A 31 -7.93 -0.51 -22.42
C HIS A 31 -6.90 -1.64 -22.39
N GLY A 32 -6.30 -1.87 -21.22
CA GLY A 32 -5.19 -2.78 -21.04
C GLY A 32 -3.84 -2.23 -21.47
N LEU A 33 -2.79 -2.78 -20.86
CA LEU A 33 -1.41 -2.30 -21.01
C LEU A 33 -0.95 -2.26 -22.47
N THR A 34 -1.18 -3.33 -23.21
CA THR A 34 -0.75 -3.48 -24.62
C THR A 34 -1.39 -2.48 -25.58
N SER A 35 -2.52 -1.88 -25.21
CA SER A 35 -3.26 -0.90 -26.03
C SER A 35 -2.83 0.56 -25.77
N VAL A 36 -1.95 0.80 -24.79
CA VAL A 36 -1.52 2.14 -24.39
C VAL A 36 -0.19 2.49 -25.07
N THR A 37 -0.11 3.70 -25.65
CA THR A 37 1.10 4.19 -26.32
C THR A 37 1.47 5.59 -25.83
N MET A 38 2.75 5.95 -25.95
CA MET A 38 3.23 7.30 -25.64
C MET A 38 2.48 8.40 -26.40
N SER A 39 2.06 8.15 -27.65
CA SER A 39 1.26 9.09 -28.42
C SER A 39 -0.12 9.32 -27.81
N LYS A 40 -0.82 8.24 -27.42
CA LYS A 40 -2.15 8.31 -26.79
C LYS A 40 -2.09 8.99 -25.42
N ILE A 41 -1.04 8.71 -24.65
CA ILE A 41 -0.80 9.38 -23.36
C ILE A 41 -0.59 10.88 -23.58
N ALA A 42 0.31 11.28 -24.49
CA ALA A 42 0.59 12.69 -24.79
C ALA A 42 -0.68 13.45 -25.24
N GLU A 43 -1.48 12.83 -26.10
CA GLU A 43 -2.76 13.40 -26.55
C GLU A 43 -3.73 13.61 -25.39
N LYS A 44 -3.93 12.60 -24.54
CA LYS A 44 -4.87 12.66 -23.41
C LYS A 44 -4.45 13.59 -22.29
N THR A 45 -3.15 13.68 -22.03
CA THR A 45 -2.55 14.60 -21.05
C THR A 45 -2.46 16.04 -21.56
N GLY A 46 -2.62 16.25 -22.88
CA GLY A 46 -2.50 17.56 -23.51
C GLY A 46 -1.06 18.09 -23.60
N ILE A 47 -0.05 17.24 -23.45
CA ILE A 47 1.36 17.64 -23.57
C ILE A 47 1.98 17.16 -24.88
N GLY A 48 2.99 17.89 -25.37
CA GLY A 48 3.73 17.47 -26.56
C GLY A 48 4.49 16.15 -26.35
N ARG A 49 4.51 15.27 -27.35
CA ARG A 49 5.24 13.98 -27.30
C ARG A 49 6.71 14.15 -26.91
N ALA A 50 7.40 15.15 -27.47
CA ALA A 50 8.80 15.45 -27.13
C ALA A 50 8.97 15.86 -25.67
N THR A 51 7.95 16.50 -25.07
CA THR A 51 7.93 16.81 -23.64
C THR A 51 7.74 15.53 -22.83
N LEU A 52 6.77 14.69 -23.18
CA LEU A 52 6.53 13.41 -22.50
C LEU A 52 7.81 12.53 -22.46
N TYR A 53 8.50 12.39 -23.59
CA TYR A 53 9.76 11.64 -23.67
C TYR A 53 10.91 12.23 -22.82
N LYS A 54 10.85 13.50 -22.44
CA LYS A 54 11.82 14.09 -21.48
C LYS A 54 11.54 13.68 -20.04
N TYR A 55 10.30 13.33 -19.70
CA TYR A 55 9.93 12.86 -18.37
C TYR A 55 10.08 11.35 -18.26
N PHE A 56 9.63 10.62 -19.28
CA PHE A 56 9.57 9.17 -19.26
C PHE A 56 9.97 8.59 -20.61
N PRO A 57 10.90 7.62 -20.65
CA PRO A 57 11.33 6.99 -21.90
C PRO A 57 10.23 6.14 -22.55
N ASP A 58 9.34 5.54 -21.77
CA ASP A 58 8.35 4.55 -22.21
C ASP A 58 7.14 4.49 -21.26
N VAL A 59 6.14 3.66 -21.58
CA VAL A 59 4.92 3.48 -20.77
C VAL A 59 5.23 2.77 -19.44
N GLU A 60 6.19 1.85 -19.46
CA GLU A 60 6.58 1.03 -18.31
C GLU A 60 7.15 1.91 -17.18
N SER A 61 8.07 2.81 -17.51
CA SER A 61 8.62 3.79 -16.56
C SER A 61 7.58 4.75 -15.98
N ILE A 62 6.52 5.10 -16.75
CA ILE A 62 5.39 5.87 -16.21
C ILE A 62 4.63 5.04 -15.17
N LEU A 63 4.37 3.76 -15.46
CA LEU A 63 3.65 2.87 -14.55
C LEU A 63 4.46 2.54 -13.30
N SER A 64 5.77 2.32 -13.41
CA SER A 64 6.66 2.16 -12.25
C SER A 64 6.63 3.39 -11.35
N ALA A 65 6.75 4.59 -11.93
CA ALA A 65 6.69 5.84 -11.18
C ALA A 65 5.30 6.10 -10.54
N TRP A 66 4.23 5.70 -11.23
CA TRP A 66 2.87 5.75 -10.66
C TRP A 66 2.74 4.78 -9.48
N HIS A 67 3.27 3.56 -9.61
CA HIS A 67 3.23 2.54 -8.57
C HIS A 67 4.05 2.95 -7.34
N GLU A 68 5.25 3.47 -7.54
CA GLU A 68 6.10 4.01 -6.47
C GLU A 68 5.38 5.13 -5.70
N ARG A 69 4.72 6.05 -6.41
CA ARG A 69 3.92 7.11 -5.80
C ARG A 69 2.75 6.55 -5.00
N ARG A 70 2.07 5.51 -5.49
CA ARG A 70 0.98 4.83 -4.78
C ARG A 70 1.47 4.13 -3.51
N ILE A 71 2.59 3.39 -3.58
CA ILE A 71 3.23 2.78 -2.42
C ILE A 71 3.56 3.84 -1.37
N SER A 72 4.21 4.93 -1.79
CA SER A 72 4.61 6.02 -0.89
C SER A 72 3.41 6.66 -0.20
N ALA A 73 2.31 6.88 -0.94
CA ALA A 73 1.06 7.41 -0.39
C ALA A 73 0.45 6.47 0.67
N HIS A 74 0.41 5.16 0.39
CA HIS A 74 -0.11 4.17 1.34
C HIS A 74 0.75 4.05 2.61
N LEU A 75 2.08 4.06 2.47
CA LEU A 75 2.97 4.08 3.63
C LEU A 75 2.77 5.34 4.49
N HIS A 76 2.61 6.50 3.84
CA HIS A 76 2.34 7.75 4.53
C HIS A 76 0.99 7.76 5.25
N GLU A 77 -0.05 7.19 4.63
CA GLU A 77 -1.37 7.03 5.24
C GLU A 77 -1.30 6.17 6.50
N LEU A 78 -0.65 5.02 6.44
CA LEU A 78 -0.46 4.12 7.58
C LEU A 78 0.33 4.78 8.71
N ALA A 79 1.42 5.48 8.37
CA ALA A 79 2.20 6.25 9.35
C ALA A 79 1.35 7.34 10.01
N THR A 80 0.52 8.03 9.23
CA THR A 80 -0.40 9.06 9.75
C THR A 80 -1.43 8.47 10.71
N VAL A 81 -1.99 7.29 10.40
CA VAL A 81 -2.91 6.57 11.29
C VAL A 81 -2.20 6.16 12.58
N ARG A 82 -0.99 5.59 12.45
CA ARG A 82 -0.13 5.19 13.58
C ARG A 82 0.12 6.36 14.54
N ASP A 83 0.50 7.52 14.00
CA ASP A 83 0.97 8.67 14.78
C ASP A 83 -0.17 9.45 15.47
N ARG A 84 -1.43 9.23 15.05
CA ARG A 84 -2.61 9.88 15.64
C ARG A 84 -3.15 9.21 16.89
N VAL A 85 -2.81 7.94 17.12
CA VAL A 85 -3.40 7.14 18.21
C VAL A 85 -2.36 6.88 19.29
N ALA A 86 -2.65 7.29 20.52
CA ALA A 86 -1.70 7.16 21.64
C ALA A 86 -1.69 5.75 22.25
N ASP A 87 -2.87 5.14 22.43
CA ASP A 87 -3.01 3.80 23.02
C ASP A 87 -2.46 2.71 22.08
N PRO A 88 -1.54 1.83 22.53
CA PRO A 88 -0.91 0.82 21.68
C PRO A 88 -1.89 -0.15 21.03
N ALA A 89 -2.91 -0.61 21.77
CA ALA A 89 -3.88 -1.58 21.27
C ALA A 89 -4.78 -0.97 20.19
N ALA A 90 -5.33 0.22 20.49
CA ALA A 90 -6.13 0.97 19.53
C ALA A 90 -5.30 1.37 18.31
N ARG A 91 -4.03 1.74 18.49
CA ARG A 91 -3.13 2.09 17.37
C ARG A 91 -2.95 0.90 16.44
N LEU A 92 -2.66 -0.28 16.97
CA LEU A 92 -2.55 -1.51 16.19
C LEU A 92 -3.84 -1.77 15.42
N GLU A 93 -4.99 -1.77 16.09
CA GLU A 93 -6.29 -1.98 15.45
C GLU A 93 -6.55 -1.00 14.29
N GLN A 94 -6.32 0.30 14.50
CA GLN A 94 -6.54 1.31 13.46
C GLN A 94 -5.60 1.14 12.26
N VAL A 95 -4.33 0.78 12.50
CA VAL A 95 -3.37 0.51 11.41
C VAL A 95 -3.75 -0.77 10.64
N LEU A 96 -4.16 -1.84 11.32
CA LEU A 96 -4.66 -3.06 10.66
C LEU A 96 -5.90 -2.76 9.82
N LYS A 97 -6.83 -1.96 10.34
CA LYS A 97 -8.03 -1.53 9.62
C LYS A 97 -7.67 -0.71 8.38
N ALA A 98 -6.82 0.31 8.52
CA ALA A 98 -6.38 1.13 7.40
C ALA A 98 -5.69 0.29 6.32
N TYR A 99 -4.83 -0.66 6.72
CA TYR A 99 -4.16 -1.56 5.79
C TYR A 99 -5.13 -2.45 5.00
N ALA A 100 -6.15 -2.99 5.67
CA ALA A 100 -7.20 -3.77 5.01
C ALA A 100 -8.02 -2.94 4.02
N LEU A 101 -8.38 -1.70 4.39
CA LEU A 101 -9.12 -0.78 3.54
C LEU A 101 -8.32 -0.35 2.30
N ILE A 102 -7.01 -0.10 2.45
CA ILE A 102 -6.10 0.16 1.33
C ILE A 102 -6.14 -0.99 0.32
N HIS A 103 -6.08 -2.24 0.77
CA HIS A 103 -6.18 -3.41 -0.12
C HIS A 103 -7.54 -3.56 -0.78
N GLN A 104 -8.63 -3.21 -0.08
CA GLN A 104 -9.96 -3.21 -0.67
C GLN A 104 -10.14 -2.12 -1.73
N GLU A 105 -9.65 -0.90 -1.46
CA GLU A 105 -9.74 0.22 -2.39
C GLU A 105 -9.04 -0.12 -3.72
N ARG A 106 -7.89 -0.81 -3.64
CA ARG A 106 -7.15 -1.29 -4.82
C ARG A 106 -8.01 -2.16 -5.74
N VAL A 107 -8.88 -3.02 -5.21
CA VAL A 107 -9.73 -3.89 -6.03
C VAL A 107 -11.04 -3.22 -6.43
N ARG A 108 -11.57 -2.31 -5.61
CA ARG A 108 -12.81 -1.59 -5.92
C ARG A 108 -12.63 -0.50 -6.98
N HIS A 109 -11.54 0.26 -6.90
CA HIS A 109 -11.19 1.25 -7.92
C HIS A 109 -10.55 0.61 -9.14
N HIS A 110 -10.08 -0.63 -9.00
CA HIS A 110 -9.53 -1.37 -10.09
C HIS A 110 -10.12 -2.78 -10.20
N ASN A 111 -11.17 -2.89 -11.02
CA ASN A 111 -11.36 -4.07 -11.85
C ASN A 111 -10.13 -4.21 -12.77
N GLU A 112 -8.93 -4.49 -12.24
CA GLU A 112 -7.71 -4.70 -13.03
C GLU A 112 -7.63 -6.18 -13.43
N PRO A 113 -8.03 -6.57 -14.66
CA PRO A 113 -7.60 -7.83 -15.24
C PRO A 113 -6.07 -7.86 -15.49
N TYR A 114 -5.36 -6.78 -15.20
CA TYR A 114 -3.94 -6.57 -15.45
C TYR A 114 -3.06 -6.63 -14.20
N GLY A 115 -3.61 -6.89 -13.01
CA GLY A 115 -2.80 -6.97 -11.78
C GLY A 115 -1.64 -7.98 -11.87
N ALA A 116 -1.80 -9.05 -12.65
CA ALA A 116 -0.73 -10.01 -12.94
C ALA A 116 0.27 -9.51 -14.00
N GLU A 117 -0.18 -8.80 -15.03
CA GLU A 117 0.68 -8.24 -16.09
C GLU A 117 1.50 -7.06 -15.55
N LEU A 118 0.87 -6.21 -14.74
CA LEU A 118 1.52 -5.13 -14.00
C LEU A 118 2.45 -5.68 -12.91
N ALA A 119 2.06 -6.72 -12.16
CA ALA A 119 2.96 -7.36 -11.20
C ALA A 119 4.15 -8.08 -11.86
N ALA A 120 3.97 -8.64 -13.06
CA ALA A 120 5.07 -9.20 -13.85
C ALA A 120 5.98 -8.08 -14.39
N LEU A 121 5.41 -6.98 -14.89
CA LEU A 121 6.18 -5.84 -15.37
C LEU A 121 6.99 -5.17 -14.24
N LEU A 122 6.38 -5.04 -13.07
CA LEU A 122 6.96 -4.43 -11.87
C LEU A 122 7.72 -5.45 -11.00
N HIS A 123 8.20 -6.57 -11.59
CA HIS A 123 9.03 -7.61 -10.94
C HIS A 123 9.77 -7.04 -9.73
N PRO A 124 9.67 -7.65 -8.53
CA PRO A 124 9.87 -6.99 -7.24
C PRO A 124 11.03 -6.00 -7.28
N ASP A 125 10.68 -4.78 -7.64
CA ASP A 125 11.63 -3.70 -7.79
C ASP A 125 12.18 -3.42 -6.39
N GLU A 126 13.39 -2.86 -6.30
CA GLU A 126 14.00 -2.54 -5.00
C GLU A 126 13.04 -1.71 -4.13
N HIS A 127 12.23 -0.86 -4.77
CA HIS A 127 11.17 -0.07 -4.15
C HIS A 127 10.08 -0.92 -3.49
N VAL A 128 9.59 -1.98 -4.15
CA VAL A 128 8.56 -2.87 -3.60
C VAL A 128 9.12 -3.67 -2.43
N ALA A 129 10.34 -4.19 -2.57
CA ALA A 129 11.03 -4.91 -1.50
C ALA A 129 11.25 -4.01 -0.27
N HIS A 130 11.67 -2.76 -0.51
CA HIS A 130 11.85 -1.77 0.55
C HIS A 130 10.54 -1.45 1.27
N ALA A 131 9.45 -1.24 0.53
CA ALA A 131 8.14 -0.99 1.11
C ALA A 131 7.61 -2.18 1.92
N GLN A 132 7.80 -3.41 1.44
CA GLN A 132 7.45 -4.62 2.19
C GLN A 132 8.26 -4.76 3.47
N HIS A 133 9.56 -4.43 3.44
CA HIS A 133 10.39 -4.40 4.64
C HIS A 133 9.88 -3.34 5.63
N HIS A 134 9.61 -2.12 5.17
CA HIS A 134 9.09 -1.03 6.01
C HIS A 134 7.74 -1.39 6.67
N LEU A 135 6.82 -2.02 5.92
CA LEU A 135 5.56 -2.50 6.48
C LEU A 135 5.75 -3.57 7.55
N ARG A 136 6.64 -4.54 7.30
CA ARG A 136 6.95 -5.61 8.27
C ARG A 136 7.50 -5.03 9.57
N GLU A 137 8.45 -4.10 9.49
CA GLU A 137 9.02 -3.45 10.66
C GLU A 137 7.97 -2.61 11.41
N MET A 138 7.17 -1.82 10.70
CA MET A 138 6.08 -1.05 11.33
C MET A 138 5.10 -1.95 12.09
N PHE A 139 4.67 -3.07 11.50
CA PHE A 139 3.74 -4.00 12.15
C PHE A 139 4.39 -4.71 13.34
N ARG A 140 5.66 -5.13 13.21
CA ARG A 140 6.43 -5.73 14.30
C ARG A 140 6.48 -4.80 15.51
N GLU A 141 6.86 -3.54 15.30
CA GLU A 141 6.95 -2.54 16.38
C GLU A 141 5.59 -2.28 17.05
N LEU A 142 4.50 -2.23 16.28
CA LEU A 142 3.14 -2.08 16.80
C LEU A 142 2.73 -3.27 17.68
N LEU A 143 3.05 -4.48 17.23
CA LEU A 143 2.77 -5.71 17.98
C LEU A 143 3.58 -5.78 19.27
N GLU A 144 4.86 -5.40 19.24
CA GLU A 144 5.71 -5.33 20.45
C GLU A 144 5.16 -4.34 21.47
N GLN A 145 4.70 -3.17 21.02
CA GLN A 145 4.10 -2.15 21.89
C GLN A 145 2.77 -2.64 22.49
N ALA A 146 1.93 -3.29 21.69
CA ALA A 146 0.66 -3.85 22.17
C ALA A 146 0.88 -5.04 23.12
N ALA A 147 1.91 -5.86 22.89
CA ALA A 147 2.26 -6.99 23.75
C ALA A 147 2.78 -6.48 25.11
N ALA A 148 3.64 -5.47 25.11
CA ALA A 148 4.11 -4.80 26.34
C ALA A 148 2.96 -4.18 27.16
N ALA A 149 1.85 -3.81 26.50
CA ALA A 149 0.63 -3.34 27.15
C ALA A 149 -0.33 -4.47 27.59
N GLY A 150 0.02 -5.75 27.34
CA GLY A 150 -0.80 -6.92 27.65
C GLY A 150 -2.04 -7.08 26.77
N ALA A 151 -2.13 -6.33 25.67
CA ALA A 151 -3.30 -6.31 24.79
C ALA A 151 -3.28 -7.42 23.72
N VAL A 152 -2.09 -7.92 23.38
CA VAL A 152 -1.88 -9.02 22.44
C VAL A 152 -0.94 -10.07 23.06
N ARG A 153 -0.98 -11.27 22.50
CA ARG A 153 -0.14 -12.41 22.87
C ARG A 153 1.35 -12.11 22.70
N ASP A 154 2.17 -12.67 23.60
CA ASP A 154 3.64 -12.56 23.62
C ASP A 154 4.34 -13.92 23.50
N ASP A 155 3.59 -15.00 23.33
CA ASP A 155 4.08 -16.37 23.16
C ASP A 155 4.55 -16.69 21.74
N ILE A 156 4.33 -15.78 20.78
CA ILE A 156 4.81 -15.86 19.39
C ILE A 156 5.63 -14.61 19.09
N ALA A 157 6.75 -14.77 18.37
CA ALA A 157 7.58 -13.64 17.97
C ALA A 157 6.80 -12.60 17.16
N ALA A 158 6.96 -11.32 17.52
CA ALA A 158 6.23 -10.22 16.88
C ALA A 158 6.43 -10.16 15.36
N GLY A 159 7.60 -10.55 14.85
CA GLY A 159 7.86 -10.63 13.40
C GLY A 159 7.04 -11.69 12.67
N GLU A 160 6.76 -12.82 13.33
CA GLU A 160 5.88 -13.87 12.80
C GLU A 160 4.42 -13.39 12.80
N LEU A 161 3.98 -12.75 13.88
CA LEU A 161 2.64 -12.15 13.96
C LEU A 161 2.46 -11.01 12.94
N ALA A 162 3.50 -10.19 12.69
CA ALA A 162 3.48 -9.16 11.67
C ALA A 162 3.30 -9.77 10.27
N THR A 163 4.06 -10.84 9.98
CA THR A 163 3.95 -11.59 8.73
C THR A 163 2.54 -12.18 8.58
N TYR A 164 1.99 -12.79 9.62
CA TYR A 164 0.61 -13.29 9.65
C TYR A 164 -0.40 -12.18 9.33
N CYS A 165 -0.33 -11.03 10.01
CA CYS A 165 -1.27 -9.92 9.81
C CYS A 165 -1.21 -9.39 8.38
N LEU A 166 -0.01 -9.17 7.83
CA LEU A 166 0.16 -8.65 6.46
C LEU A 166 -0.45 -9.61 5.42
N HIS A 167 -0.20 -10.92 5.55
CA HIS A 167 -0.76 -11.90 4.62
C HIS A 167 -2.28 -12.04 4.79
N ALA A 168 -2.78 -12.11 6.02
CA ALA A 168 -4.20 -12.20 6.30
C ALA A 168 -4.96 -11.01 5.71
N LEU A 169 -4.49 -9.79 5.97
CA LEU A 169 -5.19 -8.57 5.56
C LEU A 169 -5.03 -8.23 4.07
N THR A 170 -4.04 -8.79 3.38
CA THR A 170 -3.98 -8.73 1.91
C THR A 170 -5.22 -9.37 1.27
N ALA A 171 -5.82 -10.37 1.91
CA ALA A 171 -7.06 -10.98 1.44
C ALA A 171 -8.26 -10.02 1.39
N ALA A 172 -8.20 -8.88 2.10
CA ALA A 172 -9.25 -7.86 2.08
C ALA A 172 -9.54 -7.33 0.66
N GLY A 173 -8.54 -7.33 -0.22
CA GLY A 173 -8.71 -6.96 -1.62
C GLY A 173 -9.71 -7.86 -2.37
N GLY A 174 -9.76 -9.16 -2.06
CA GLY A 174 -10.69 -10.09 -2.70
C GLY A 174 -12.11 -10.08 -2.11
N LEU A 175 -12.38 -9.28 -1.08
CA LEU A 175 -13.65 -9.32 -0.37
C LEU A 175 -14.70 -8.41 -1.02
N PRO A 176 -15.99 -8.79 -0.99
CA PRO A 176 -17.03 -8.12 -1.76
C PRO A 176 -17.48 -6.77 -1.18
N SER A 177 -17.10 -6.41 0.05
CA SER A 177 -17.57 -5.19 0.70
C SER A 177 -16.71 -4.75 1.89
N GLU A 178 -16.78 -3.47 2.25
CA GLU A 178 -16.08 -2.88 3.41
C GLU A 178 -16.41 -3.62 4.72
N PRO A 179 -17.68 -3.95 5.04
CA PRO A 179 -17.98 -4.76 6.22
C PRO A 179 -17.34 -6.16 6.20
N ALA A 180 -17.07 -6.74 5.03
CA ALA A 180 -16.35 -8.01 4.96
C ALA A 180 -14.87 -7.85 5.31
N ALA A 181 -14.23 -6.75 4.89
CA ALA A 181 -12.88 -6.41 5.29
C ALA A 181 -12.78 -6.11 6.79
N GLU A 182 -13.77 -5.41 7.37
CA GLU A 182 -13.82 -5.17 8.82
C GLU A 182 -13.89 -6.48 9.62
N ARG A 183 -14.72 -7.44 9.20
CA ARG A 183 -14.76 -8.77 9.84
C ARG A 183 -13.44 -9.53 9.72
N LEU A 184 -12.72 -9.38 8.61
CA LEU A 184 -11.39 -9.98 8.47
C LEU A 184 -10.42 -9.38 9.50
N VAL A 185 -10.45 -8.05 9.69
CA VAL A 185 -9.66 -7.37 10.73
C VAL A 185 -10.03 -7.86 12.12
N GLU A 186 -11.32 -8.00 12.43
CA GLU A 186 -11.80 -8.54 13.71
C GLU A 186 -11.28 -9.96 13.97
N VAL A 187 -11.31 -10.83 12.97
CA VAL A 187 -10.77 -12.20 13.07
C VAL A 187 -9.26 -12.19 13.27
N THR A 188 -8.53 -11.34 12.54
CA THR A 188 -7.09 -11.16 12.73
C THR A 188 -6.77 -10.69 14.15
N LEU A 189 -7.47 -9.68 14.66
CA LEU A 189 -7.30 -9.18 16.03
C LEU A 189 -7.65 -10.23 17.08
N ALA A 190 -8.71 -11.02 16.88
CA ALA A 190 -9.05 -12.12 17.77
C ALA A 190 -7.94 -13.16 17.87
N GLY A 191 -7.25 -13.45 16.75
CA GLY A 191 -6.09 -14.36 16.72
C GLY A 191 -4.84 -13.83 17.43
N LEU A 192 -4.78 -12.51 17.68
CA LEU A 192 -3.69 -11.86 18.40
C LEU A 192 -3.94 -11.76 19.90
N ARG A 193 -5.14 -12.07 20.40
CA ARG A 193 -5.45 -11.94 21.84
C ARG A 193 -4.52 -12.82 22.68
N PRO A 194 -4.13 -12.38 23.88
CA PRO A 194 -3.38 -13.21 24.81
C PRO A 194 -4.10 -14.54 25.05
N PRO A 195 -3.37 -15.67 25.13
CA PRO A 195 -4.00 -16.94 25.48
C PRO A 195 -4.62 -16.84 26.88
N ASP A 196 -5.81 -17.43 27.05
CA ASP A 196 -6.42 -17.54 28.38
C ASP A 196 -5.43 -18.25 29.31
N ALA A 197 -5.14 -17.66 30.48
CA ALA A 197 -4.21 -18.19 31.48
C ALA A 197 -4.60 -19.58 32.05
N THR A 198 -5.70 -20.17 31.58
CA THR A 198 -6.31 -21.41 32.09
C THR A 198 -5.93 -22.68 31.30
N HIS A 199 -5.00 -22.63 30.36
CA HIS A 199 -4.45 -23.87 29.78
C HIS A 199 -3.07 -24.17 30.38
N PRO A 200 -2.97 -24.98 31.45
CA PRO A 200 -1.66 -25.45 31.89
C PRO A 200 -1.01 -26.19 30.73
N ALA A 201 0.20 -25.78 30.38
CA ALA A 201 1.05 -26.51 29.46
C ALA A 201 1.03 -27.98 29.88
N ASN A 202 0.54 -28.84 28.99
CA ASN A 202 0.56 -30.27 29.19
C ASN A 202 2.03 -30.72 29.17
N THR A 203 2.68 -30.65 30.32
CA THR A 203 3.92 -31.38 30.59
C THR A 203 3.56 -32.85 30.74
N ALA A 204 3.68 -33.59 29.64
CA ALA A 204 3.82 -35.03 29.59
C ALA A 204 4.69 -35.31 28.36
N GLY A 205 5.80 -36.03 28.40
CA GLY A 205 6.31 -37.01 29.35
C GLY A 205 7.12 -38.00 28.52
#